data_AF-A0A537RVM8-F1
#
_entry.id   AF-A0A537RVM8-F1
#
_cell.length_a   1.000
_cell.length_b   1.000
_cell.length_c   1.000
_cell.angle_alpha   90.00
_cell.angle_beta   90.00
_cell.angle_gamma   90.00
#
_symmetry.space_group_name_H-M   'P 1'
#
loop_
_entity.id
_entity.type
_entity.pdbx_description
1 polymer ?
#
loop_
_entity_poly.entity_id
_entity_poly.type
_entity_poly.pdbx_seq_one_letter_code
_entity_poly.pdbx_strand_id
1 'polypeptide(L)'
;MSRFWDSMAIERSSARDAPRGMRIGDRFGKEVAFTEDSIRQFATYVGDSNPLHHDQAAAAASSFGWLIASGIQTFSMMLAAVPDYLRPWRPNVGLEASVRLLQPVRAGDRAHIEWEVTDIADAPKLKG
;
A
#
# COMPACT_ATOMS: atom_id res chain seq x y z
N MET A 1 -22.55 -8.30 26.55
CA MET A 1 -21.59 -8.88 25.59
C MET A 1 -20.63 -7.79 25.14
N SER A 2 -19.63 -7.48 25.96
CA SER A 2 -18.70 -6.35 25.75
C SER A 2 -17.42 -6.64 26.53
N ARG A 3 -16.51 -7.45 25.96
CA ARG A 3 -15.11 -7.61 26.41
C ARG A 3 -14.30 -8.26 25.28
N PHE A 4 -13.54 -7.47 24.50
CA PHE A 4 -12.48 -8.02 23.65
C PHE A 4 -11.22 -7.14 23.55
N TRP A 5 -11.22 -5.92 24.12
CA TRP A 5 -10.15 -4.93 23.88
C TRP A 5 -9.42 -4.43 25.13
N ASP A 6 -9.44 -5.15 26.26
CA ASP A 6 -8.97 -4.59 27.55
C ASP A 6 -7.84 -5.38 28.24
N SER A 7 -7.01 -6.11 27.50
CA SER A 7 -5.81 -6.70 28.10
C SER A 7 -4.69 -6.89 27.10
N MET A 8 -3.95 -5.83 26.85
CA MET A 8 -2.51 -5.94 26.59
C MET A 8 -1.86 -4.71 27.19
N ALA A 9 -1.39 -4.86 28.43
CA ALA A 9 -0.43 -3.94 29.01
C ALA A 9 0.77 -3.90 28.05
N ILE A 10 0.98 -2.74 27.40
CA ILE A 10 2.16 -2.49 26.60
C ILE A 10 3.30 -2.23 27.58
N GLU A 11 3.99 -3.29 27.99
CA GLU A 11 5.33 -3.16 28.54
C GLU A 11 6.24 -2.67 27.41
N ARG A 12 6.77 -1.45 27.56
CA ARG A 12 7.77 -0.89 26.65
C ARG A 12 9.10 -1.56 26.95
N SER A 13 9.41 -2.66 26.24
CA SER A 13 10.74 -3.27 26.28
C SER A 13 11.73 -2.43 25.47
N SER A 14 12.97 -2.36 25.96
CA SER A 14 13.99 -1.42 25.50
C SER A 14 14.49 -1.72 24.09
N ALA A 15 14.74 -0.65 23.32
CA ALA A 15 15.20 -0.57 21.93
C ALA A 15 16.56 -1.22 21.62
N ARG A 16 16.81 -2.48 21.99
CA ARG A 16 18.14 -3.06 21.87
C ARG A 16 18.41 -4.03 20.73
N ASP A 17 17.43 -4.50 19.97
CA ASP A 17 17.71 -5.33 18.79
C ASP A 17 16.71 -5.11 17.64
N ALA A 18 16.60 -3.88 17.14
CA ALA A 18 16.06 -3.66 15.80
C ALA A 18 16.91 -4.47 14.78
N PRO A 19 16.32 -5.19 13.80
CA PRO A 19 17.07 -5.90 12.77
C PRO A 19 18.05 -4.92 12.12
N ARG A 20 19.36 -5.21 12.23
CA ARG A 20 20.46 -4.25 11.99
C ARG A 20 20.22 -3.36 10.77
N GLY A 21 19.69 -2.15 10.98
CA GLY A 21 19.63 -1.10 9.96
C GLY A 21 18.31 -0.33 9.86
N MET A 22 17.17 -0.90 10.24
CA MET A 22 15.88 -0.17 10.23
C MET A 22 15.71 0.67 11.49
N ARG A 23 15.25 1.92 11.34
CA ARG A 23 14.99 2.88 12.40
C ARG A 23 13.61 3.50 12.26
N ILE A 24 13.01 3.84 13.40
CA ILE A 24 11.84 4.71 13.42
C ILE A 24 12.23 6.05 12.78
N GLY A 25 11.36 6.56 11.90
CA GLY A 25 11.59 7.75 11.09
C GLY A 25 12.28 7.49 9.76
N ASP A 26 12.72 6.26 9.47
CA ASP A 26 13.18 5.93 8.11
C ASP A 26 12.03 6.16 7.12
N ARG A 27 12.36 6.86 6.02
CA ARG A 27 11.44 7.14 4.92
C ARG A 27 11.92 6.49 3.65
N PHE A 28 10.98 5.90 2.93
CA PHE A 28 11.25 5.27 1.65
C PHE A 28 10.03 5.41 0.74
N GLY A 29 10.25 5.28 -0.55
CA GLY A 29 9.21 5.59 -1.50
C GLY A 29 9.64 5.36 -2.94
N LYS A 30 8.71 5.59 -3.85
CA LYS A 30 8.95 5.57 -5.29
C LYS A 30 7.94 6.45 -6.01
N GLU A 31 8.32 6.89 -7.21
CA GLU A 31 7.37 7.43 -8.16
C GLU A 31 6.72 6.30 -8.96
N VAL A 32 5.42 6.42 -9.20
CA VAL A 32 4.64 5.47 -10.01
C VAL A 32 3.88 6.25 -11.07
N ALA A 33 4.10 5.89 -12.33
CA ALA A 33 3.34 6.43 -13.45
C ALA A 33 2.11 5.57 -13.71
N PHE A 34 0.94 6.20 -13.82
CA PHE A 34 -0.32 5.55 -14.15
C PHE A 34 -0.69 5.84 -15.60
N THR A 35 -0.03 5.17 -16.54
CA THR A 35 -0.40 5.28 -17.97
C THR A 35 -1.73 4.58 -18.22
N GLU A 36 -2.48 4.98 -19.26
CA GLU A 36 -3.71 4.28 -19.62
C GLU A 36 -3.49 2.79 -19.84
N ASP A 37 -2.39 2.42 -20.50
CA ASP A 37 -2.02 1.02 -20.75
C ASP A 37 -1.79 0.25 -19.44
N SER A 38 -1.05 0.83 -18.49
CA SER A 38 -0.82 0.18 -17.19
C SER A 38 -2.11 -0.02 -16.40
N ILE A 39 -3.06 0.92 -16.52
CA ILE A 39 -4.36 0.86 -15.86
C ILE A 39 -5.19 -0.28 -16.44
N ARG A 40 -5.32 -0.32 -17.77
CA ARG A 40 -6.05 -1.38 -18.48
C ARG A 40 -5.46 -2.75 -18.17
N GLN A 41 -4.14 -2.89 -18.33
CA GLN A 41 -3.44 -4.15 -18.08
C GLN A 41 -3.64 -4.65 -16.65
N PHE A 42 -3.48 -3.77 -15.66
CA PHE A 42 -3.69 -4.17 -14.27
C PHE A 42 -5.14 -4.59 -14.03
N ALA A 43 -6.11 -3.78 -14.47
CA ALA A 43 -7.53 -4.08 -14.29
C ALA A 43 -7.93 -5.41 -14.95
N THR A 44 -7.44 -5.68 -16.17
CA THR A 44 -7.63 -6.98 -16.83
C THR A 44 -6.99 -8.11 -16.04
N TYR A 45 -5.75 -7.94 -15.58
CA TYR A 45 -5.00 -8.97 -14.84
C TYR A 45 -5.72 -9.40 -13.56
N VAL A 46 -6.30 -8.45 -12.82
CA VAL A 46 -7.01 -8.73 -11.56
C VAL A 46 -8.50 -9.04 -11.75
N GLY A 47 -8.99 -9.07 -12.99
CA GLY A 47 -10.40 -9.35 -13.30
C GLY A 47 -11.37 -8.21 -12.93
N ASP A 48 -10.86 -6.99 -12.77
CA ASP A 48 -11.67 -5.79 -12.56
C ASP A 48 -12.21 -5.29 -13.91
N SER A 49 -13.47 -5.60 -14.20
CA SER A 49 -14.14 -5.27 -15.46
C SER A 49 -14.84 -3.91 -15.46
N ASN A 50 -14.61 -3.07 -14.44
CA ASN A 50 -15.20 -1.74 -14.37
C ASN A 50 -14.78 -0.89 -15.60
N PRO A 51 -15.74 -0.40 -16.43
CA PRO A 51 -15.41 0.31 -17.66
C PRO A 51 -14.59 1.58 -17.44
N LEU A 52 -14.60 2.16 -16.23
CA LEU A 52 -13.79 3.34 -15.90
C LEU A 52 -12.27 3.10 -15.94
N HIS A 53 -11.83 1.83 -15.99
CA HIS A 53 -10.43 1.44 -16.14
C HIS A 53 -10.08 1.00 -17.57
N HIS A 54 -11.08 0.84 -18.44
CA HIS A 54 -10.93 0.21 -19.76
C HIS A 54 -11.32 1.10 -20.94
N ASP A 55 -12.51 1.70 -20.85
CA ASP A 55 -13.19 2.34 -21.95
C ASP A 55 -13.14 3.87 -21.81
N GLN A 56 -12.51 4.52 -22.79
CA GLN A 56 -12.34 5.96 -22.80
C GLN A 56 -13.65 6.73 -22.97
N ALA A 57 -14.60 6.20 -23.74
CA ALA A 57 -15.90 6.84 -23.94
C ALA A 57 -16.78 6.74 -22.68
N ALA A 58 -16.80 5.57 -22.03
CA ALA A 58 -17.50 5.39 -20.76
C ALA A 58 -16.91 6.29 -19.67
N ALA A 59 -15.58 6.38 -19.59
CA ALA A 59 -14.91 7.24 -18.63
C ALA A 59 -15.16 8.73 -18.91
N ALA A 60 -15.15 9.16 -20.18
CA ALA A 60 -15.50 10.52 -20.60
C ALA A 60 -16.96 10.90 -20.26
N ALA A 61 -17.89 9.95 -20.33
CA ALA A 61 -19.28 10.14 -19.96
C ALA A 61 -19.54 10.12 -18.44
N SER A 62 -18.56 9.70 -17.64
CA SER A 62 -18.65 9.68 -16.17
C SER A 62 -18.35 11.04 -15.56
N SER A 63 -18.61 11.19 -14.25
CA SER A 63 -18.20 12.39 -13.50
C SER A 63 -16.69 12.58 -13.41
N PHE A 64 -15.90 11.55 -13.71
CA PHE A 64 -14.44 11.66 -13.77
C PHE A 64 -13.98 12.28 -15.08
N GLY A 65 -14.64 12.02 -16.22
CA GLY A 65 -14.26 12.59 -17.52
C GLY A 65 -12.99 12.00 -18.17
N TRP A 66 -12.34 11.01 -17.53
CA TRP A 66 -11.13 10.34 -18.00
C TRP A 66 -10.98 8.97 -17.34
N LEU A 67 -10.15 8.11 -17.93
CA LEU A 67 -9.76 6.84 -17.31
C LEU A 67 -9.11 7.09 -15.96
N ILE A 68 -9.49 6.29 -14.97
CA ILE A 68 -8.91 6.33 -13.64
C ILE A 68 -8.26 4.99 -13.33
N ALA A 69 -7.20 4.99 -12.52
CA ALA A 69 -6.62 3.75 -12.02
C ALA A 69 -7.63 3.01 -11.11
N SER A 70 -7.58 1.68 -11.11
CA SER A 70 -8.32 0.90 -10.11
C SER A 70 -7.78 1.21 -8.72
N GLY A 71 -8.67 1.33 -7.73
CA GLY A 71 -8.25 1.54 -6.34
C GLY A 71 -7.31 0.44 -5.85
N ILE A 72 -7.50 -0.79 -6.35
CA ILE A 72 -6.64 -1.93 -6.07
C ILE A 72 -5.26 -1.75 -6.71
N GLN A 73 -5.16 -1.19 -7.92
CA GLN A 73 -3.88 -0.87 -8.55
C GLN A 73 -3.09 0.10 -7.71
N THR A 74 -3.71 1.21 -7.31
CA THR A 74 -3.06 2.22 -6.47
C THR A 74 -2.59 1.61 -5.15
N PHE A 75 -3.45 0.83 -4.48
CA PHE A 75 -3.11 0.18 -3.22
C PHE A 75 -2.00 -0.86 -3.37
N SER A 76 -2.04 -1.70 -4.41
CA SER A 76 -0.97 -2.68 -4.71
C SER A 76 0.36 -1.99 -4.96
N MET A 77 0.37 -0.85 -5.67
CA MET A 77 1.60 -0.09 -5.92
C MET A 77 2.18 0.54 -4.65
N MET A 78 1.31 1.00 -3.74
CA MET A 78 1.71 1.46 -2.40
C MET A 78 2.37 0.33 -1.62
N LEU A 79 1.68 -0.81 -1.49
CA LEU A 79 2.17 -1.94 -0.72
C LEU A 79 3.44 -2.57 -1.30
N ALA A 80 3.60 -2.61 -2.62
CA ALA A 80 4.78 -3.19 -3.26
C ALA A 80 6.10 -2.50 -2.88
N ALA A 81 6.08 -1.24 -2.44
CA ALA A 81 7.28 -0.54 -1.97
C ALA A 81 7.82 -1.07 -0.63
N VAL A 82 6.95 -1.63 0.21
CA VAL A 82 7.30 -2.12 1.56
C VAL A 82 8.22 -3.35 1.53
N PRO A 83 7.92 -4.45 0.82
CA PRO A 83 8.80 -5.60 0.79
C PRO A 83 10.15 -5.29 0.12
N ASP A 84 10.18 -4.40 -0.87
CA ASP A 84 11.42 -3.93 -1.51
C ASP A 84 12.33 -3.18 -0.54
N TYR A 85 11.75 -2.40 0.36
CA TYR A 85 12.48 -1.77 1.45
C TYR A 85 12.98 -2.81 2.46
N LEU A 86 12.12 -3.74 2.89
CA LEU A 86 12.42 -4.66 3.99
C LEU A 86 13.34 -5.85 3.62
N ARG A 87 13.41 -6.23 2.34
CA ARG A 87 14.16 -7.42 1.86
C ARG A 87 15.63 -7.52 2.31
N PRO A 88 16.41 -6.44 2.54
CA PRO A 88 17.82 -6.58 2.92
C PRO A 88 18.02 -7.14 4.34
N TRP A 89 17.02 -7.04 5.22
CA TRP A 89 17.17 -7.38 6.63
C TRP A 89 16.62 -8.75 6.98
N ARG A 90 15.46 -9.11 6.43
CA ARG A 90 14.79 -10.38 6.72
C ARG A 90 13.68 -10.69 5.72
N PRO A 91 13.32 -11.96 5.53
CA PRO A 91 12.04 -12.32 4.93
C PRO A 91 10.90 -11.60 5.67
N ASN A 92 9.94 -11.08 4.92
CA ASN A 92 8.84 -10.29 5.46
C ASN A 92 7.52 -10.76 4.87
N VAL A 93 6.46 -10.56 5.65
CA VAL A 93 5.07 -10.84 5.27
C VAL A 93 4.21 -9.71 5.80
N GLY A 94 3.36 -9.14 4.95
CA GLY A 94 2.33 -8.21 5.38
C GLY A 94 1.22 -8.97 6.10
N LEU A 95 0.87 -8.54 7.31
CA LEU A 95 -0.20 -9.16 8.09
C LEU A 95 -1.52 -8.41 7.94
N GLU A 96 -1.45 -7.08 7.86
CA GLU A 96 -2.59 -6.20 7.74
C GLU A 96 -2.17 -4.94 6.97
N ALA A 97 -3.11 -4.40 6.20
CA ALA A 97 -3.00 -3.07 5.63
C ALA A 97 -4.40 -2.46 5.50
N SER A 98 -4.50 -1.16 5.76
CA SER A 98 -5.70 -0.37 5.52
C SER A 98 -5.35 0.85 4.67
N VAL A 99 -6.29 1.26 3.82
CA VAL A 99 -6.11 2.40 2.93
C VAL A 99 -7.42 3.17 2.82
N ARG A 100 -7.31 4.50 2.70
CA ARG A 100 -8.41 5.37 2.32
C ARG A 100 -8.07 6.01 0.97
N LEU A 101 -8.86 5.70 -0.04
CA LEU A 101 -8.70 6.29 -1.38
C LEU A 101 -9.42 7.64 -1.40
N LEU A 102 -8.64 8.71 -1.20
CA LEU A 102 -9.18 10.07 -1.03
C LEU A 102 -9.56 10.72 -2.36
N GLN A 103 -8.84 10.42 -3.43
CA GLN A 103 -9.02 11.01 -4.75
C GLN A 103 -8.77 9.96 -5.83
N PRO A 104 -9.48 10.05 -6.98
CA PRO A 104 -9.18 9.20 -8.12
C PRO A 104 -7.81 9.55 -8.70
N VAL A 105 -7.07 8.53 -9.15
CA VAL A 105 -5.81 8.71 -9.89
C VAL A 105 -6.14 8.72 -11.38
N ARG A 106 -5.84 9.83 -12.06
CA ARG A 106 -6.12 10.00 -13.48
C ARG A 106 -5.07 9.29 -14.33
N ALA A 107 -5.49 8.75 -15.47
CA ALA A 107 -4.56 8.25 -16.46
C ALA A 107 -3.64 9.38 -16.98
N GLY A 108 -2.33 9.14 -16.90
CA GLY A 108 -1.27 10.12 -17.16
C GLY A 108 -0.63 10.68 -15.89
N ASP A 109 -1.24 10.49 -14.71
CA ASP A 109 -0.67 10.97 -13.46
C ASP A 109 0.63 10.24 -13.10
N ARG A 110 1.48 10.94 -12.35
CA ARG A 110 2.59 10.37 -11.59
C ARG A 110 2.30 10.57 -10.11
N ALA A 111 2.20 9.47 -9.37
CA ALA A 111 2.04 9.51 -7.93
C ALA A 111 3.41 9.35 -7.26
N HIS A 112 3.65 10.15 -6.23
CA HIS A 112 4.72 9.91 -5.28
C HIS A 112 4.19 9.07 -4.12
N ILE A 113 4.77 7.90 -3.91
CA ILE A 113 4.44 7.01 -2.80
C ILE A 113 5.54 7.16 -1.78
N GLU A 114 5.19 7.55 -0.56
CA GLU A 114 6.11 7.66 0.58
C GLU A 114 5.56 6.83 1.75
N TRP A 115 6.47 6.17 2.44
CA TRP A 115 6.25 5.43 3.67
C TRP A 115 7.19 5.94 4.75
N GLU A 116 6.74 5.89 5.99
CA GLU A 116 7.54 6.17 7.17
C GLU A 116 7.43 5.00 8.15
N VAL A 117 8.58 4.53 8.65
CA VAL A 117 8.61 3.57 9.75
C VAL A 117 8.22 4.30 11.03
N THR A 118 7.00 4.08 11.52
CA THR A 118 6.48 4.79 12.70
C THR A 118 6.69 4.01 14.00
N ASP A 119 6.79 2.68 13.93
CA ASP A 119 7.01 1.83 15.09
C ASP A 119 7.77 0.55 14.71
N ILE A 120 8.50 0.00 15.68
CA ILE A 120 9.24 -1.26 15.55
C ILE A 120 9.08 -2.01 16.87
N ALA A 121 8.48 -3.19 16.82
CA ALA A 121 8.25 -4.03 17.99
C ALA A 121 8.62 -5.48 17.73
N ASP A 122 9.07 -6.15 18.79
CA ASP A 122 9.25 -7.60 18.77
C ASP A 122 7.88 -8.30 18.70
N ALA A 123 7.79 -9.33 17.87
CA ALA A 123 6.57 -10.13 17.72
C ALA A 123 6.86 -11.61 17.99
N PRO A 124 7.00 -12.04 19.27
CA PRO A 124 7.43 -13.40 19.63
C PRO A 124 6.53 -14.52 19.11
N LYS A 125 5.27 -14.21 18.79
CA LYS A 125 4.28 -15.15 18.25
C LYS A 125 4.50 -15.44 16.77
N LEU A 126 5.11 -14.50 16.04
CA LEU A 126 5.54 -14.70 14.67
C LEU A 126 6.92 -15.35 14.76
N LYS A 127 7.00 -16.68 14.61
CA LYS A 127 8.25 -17.46 14.69
C LYS A 127 9.16 -17.19 13.47
N GLY A 128 9.51 -15.93 13.23
CA GLY A 128 10.35 -15.48 12.13
C GLY A 128 11.63 -14.84 12.62
#